data_AF-A0A368VSS4-F1
#
_entry.id   AF-A0A368VSS4-F1
#
_cell.length_a   1.000
_cell.length_b   1.000
_cell.length_c   1.000
_cell.angle_alpha   90.00
_cell.angle_beta   90.00
_cell.angle_gamma   90.00
#
_symmetry.space_group_name_H-M   'P 1'
#
loop_
_entity.id
_entity.type
_entity.pdbx_description
1 polymer ?
#
loop_
_entity_poly.entity_id
_entity_poly.type
_entity_poly.pdbx_seq_one_letter_code
_entity_poly.pdbx_strand_id
1 'polypeptide(L)'
;MDEDVINIFEENDFPNEEIEDTNDNESEGEEEEDETEETDGEEDAKENDTDDDDEEESEEEEDTTPKTYRLKTKENHQEVEAEYSEEELVSLVQKGKDYERVKQQVNDYKNDPRLTFIGRLANEQNMTVEQYIRWHDDQQYKNQLEELLDAGVPEDVAKEVVETRRNKNTPEPEQTQDEKDLQEFLTYYTKVNGREFGESDTLPADVVKAVQSGTPLKIAYMEHLIEQKEQAKTEQKKQAEKQEKKQEHKEKVKQKAPVKGVGKNGNGKSPKKDALFDGLFDE
;
A
#
# COMPACT_ATOMS: atom_id res chain seq x y z
N MET A 1 54.34 -38.94 -43.27
CA MET A 1 54.37 -37.99 -44.40
C MET A 1 53.02 -37.34 -44.55
N ASP A 2 52.60 -36.35 -43.78
CA ASP A 2 52.94 -35.72 -42.47
C ASP A 2 51.74 -34.75 -42.31
N GLU A 3 50.79 -35.01 -41.42
CA GLU A 3 50.60 -34.35 -40.12
C GLU A 3 51.30 -32.99 -39.96
N ASP A 4 50.54 -31.91 -40.17
CA ASP A 4 50.81 -30.59 -39.58
C ASP A 4 49.61 -30.16 -38.73
N VAL A 5 49.74 -30.45 -37.44
CA VAL A 5 48.94 -29.91 -36.34
C VAL A 5 49.55 -28.56 -35.96
N ILE A 6 48.80 -27.47 -36.15
CA ILE A 6 49.19 -26.16 -35.63
C ILE A 6 48.76 -26.09 -34.17
N ASN A 7 49.70 -26.43 -33.29
CA ASN A 7 49.71 -26.02 -31.89
C ASN A 7 50.21 -24.58 -31.81
N ILE A 8 49.34 -23.66 -31.38
CA ILE A 8 49.74 -22.36 -30.83
C ILE A 8 48.99 -22.19 -29.51
N PHE A 9 49.48 -22.89 -28.49
CA PHE A 9 49.32 -22.48 -27.10
C PHE A 9 50.66 -21.83 -26.75
N GLU A 10 50.71 -20.51 -26.90
CA GLU A 10 51.87 -19.71 -26.52
C GLU A 10 51.55 -19.07 -25.18
N GLU A 11 52.37 -19.44 -24.19
CA GLU A 11 52.45 -18.91 -22.85
C GLU A 11 52.57 -17.38 -22.90
N ASN A 12 51.70 -16.68 -22.19
CA ASN A 12 51.98 -15.33 -21.72
C ASN A 12 51.74 -15.27 -20.22
N ASP A 13 52.85 -15.54 -19.56
CA ASP A 13 53.20 -15.32 -18.16
C ASP A 13 53.36 -13.81 -17.95
N PHE A 14 52.42 -13.16 -17.25
CA PHE A 14 52.66 -11.84 -16.65
C PHE A 14 52.01 -11.74 -15.26
N PRO A 15 52.66 -11.03 -14.33
CA PRO A 15 52.77 -11.44 -12.94
C PRO A 15 51.68 -10.88 -12.02
N ASN A 16 51.49 -11.63 -10.94
CA ASN A 16 50.87 -11.27 -9.68
C ASN A 16 51.51 -10.00 -9.09
N GLU A 17 50.78 -8.89 -9.02
CA GLU A 17 51.16 -7.69 -8.28
C GLU A 17 50.09 -7.41 -7.22
N GLU A 18 50.49 -7.59 -5.96
CA GLU A 18 49.79 -7.16 -4.76
C GLU A 18 49.50 -5.65 -4.84
N ILE A 19 48.27 -5.25 -4.55
CA ILE A 19 47.98 -3.87 -4.16
C ILE A 19 47.35 -3.94 -2.77
N GLU A 20 48.21 -3.72 -1.78
CA GLU A 20 47.82 -3.39 -0.41
C GLU A 20 47.20 -1.99 -0.33
N ASP A 21 46.31 -1.84 0.64
CA ASP A 21 45.71 -0.62 1.19
C ASP A 21 46.65 0.60 1.24
N THR A 22 46.17 1.75 0.76
CA THR A 22 46.45 3.04 1.40
C THR A 22 45.24 3.96 1.40
N ASN A 23 44.91 4.33 2.63
CA ASN A 23 43.94 5.26 3.18
C ASN A 23 44.20 6.74 2.82
N ASP A 24 43.17 7.57 3.03
CA ASP A 24 43.16 9.05 3.18
C ASP A 24 43.50 9.95 1.98
N ASN A 25 42.51 10.74 1.53
CA ASN A 25 42.69 12.19 1.35
C ASN A 25 41.35 12.96 1.32
N GLU A 26 41.06 13.68 2.40
CA GLU A 26 40.17 14.85 2.44
C GLU A 26 40.78 16.01 1.62
N SER A 27 39.95 16.85 0.98
CA SER A 27 40.20 18.29 0.69
C SER A 27 39.06 18.79 -0.21
N GLU A 28 38.13 19.56 0.37
CA GLU A 28 37.87 21.00 0.06
C GLU A 28 37.24 21.20 -1.34
N GLY A 29 36.09 21.85 -1.52
CA GLY A 29 35.50 22.94 -0.75
C GLY A 29 35.91 24.28 -1.37
N GLU A 30 35.38 24.64 -2.54
CA GLU A 30 35.47 26.00 -3.07
C GLU A 30 34.13 26.42 -3.70
N GLU A 31 33.52 27.39 -3.03
CA GLU A 31 32.50 28.31 -3.51
C GLU A 31 33.18 29.38 -4.38
N GLU A 32 32.56 29.80 -5.49
CA GLU A 32 32.82 31.13 -6.08
C GLU A 32 31.49 31.80 -6.44
N GLU A 33 31.19 32.87 -5.69
CA GLU A 33 30.37 34.01 -6.07
C GLU A 33 31.23 35.02 -6.85
N ASP A 34 30.69 35.64 -7.91
CA ASP A 34 30.76 37.10 -8.23
C ASP A 34 30.16 37.29 -9.65
N GLU A 35 28.99 37.90 -9.86
CA GLU A 35 28.64 39.34 -9.84
C GLU A 35 29.15 40.19 -11.03
N THR A 36 28.17 40.84 -11.68
CA THR A 36 28.23 42.04 -12.55
C THR A 36 28.80 41.97 -13.98
N GLU A 37 27.98 42.33 -14.97
CA GLU A 37 28.03 43.65 -15.60
C GLU A 37 26.82 43.86 -16.54
N GLU A 38 26.07 44.93 -16.25
CA GLU A 38 25.16 45.57 -17.20
C GLU A 38 25.96 46.35 -18.24
N THR A 39 25.50 46.33 -19.50
CA THR A 39 25.76 47.42 -20.44
C THR A 39 24.51 47.72 -21.24
N ASP A 40 23.99 48.90 -20.90
CA ASP A 40 23.02 49.76 -21.57
C ASP A 40 23.45 50.13 -23.01
N GLY A 41 22.47 50.44 -23.86
CA GLY A 41 22.62 50.64 -25.30
C GLY A 41 21.32 51.15 -25.94
N GLU A 42 21.08 52.43 -25.68
CA GLU A 42 19.98 53.34 -25.95
C GLU A 42 19.64 53.62 -27.44
N GLU A 43 18.49 54.31 -27.64
CA GLU A 43 18.03 55.11 -28.81
C GLU A 43 17.27 54.38 -29.96
N ASP A 44 16.11 54.82 -30.49
CA ASP A 44 15.38 56.08 -30.33
C ASP A 44 13.93 56.01 -30.89
N ALA A 45 13.10 56.90 -30.35
CA ALA A 45 11.98 57.66 -30.92
C ALA A 45 10.80 56.99 -31.66
N LYS A 46 9.61 57.15 -31.06
CA LYS A 46 8.67 58.19 -31.54
C LYS A 46 7.61 58.60 -30.51
N GLU A 47 7.61 59.89 -30.21
CA GLU A 47 6.54 60.67 -29.56
C GLU A 47 5.15 60.38 -30.16
N ASN A 48 4.14 60.32 -29.29
CA ASN A 48 3.04 61.27 -29.42
C ASN A 48 2.36 61.52 -28.05
N ASP A 49 2.50 62.77 -27.67
CA ASP A 49 1.91 63.57 -26.60
C ASP A 49 0.37 63.48 -26.51
N THR A 50 -0.19 63.27 -25.32
CA THR A 50 -1.32 64.07 -24.78
C THR A 50 -1.42 63.87 -23.25
N ASP A 51 -1.25 64.97 -22.51
CA ASP A 51 -1.61 65.18 -21.09
C ASP A 51 -2.97 64.56 -20.69
N ASP A 52 -3.05 63.97 -19.48
CA ASP A 52 -3.94 64.48 -18.42
C ASP A 52 -3.52 63.92 -17.05
N ASP A 53 -3.50 64.79 -16.06
CA ASP A 53 -3.33 64.54 -14.63
C ASP A 53 -4.29 63.46 -14.11
N ASP A 54 -3.80 62.52 -13.30
CA ASP A 54 -4.36 62.27 -11.96
C ASP A 54 -3.39 61.44 -11.13
N GLU A 55 -2.73 62.12 -10.19
CA GLU A 55 -2.23 61.49 -8.96
C GLU A 55 -3.45 61.02 -8.15
N GLU A 56 -3.70 59.72 -8.12
CA GLU A 56 -4.31 59.10 -6.93
C GLU A 56 -3.40 57.97 -6.45
N GLU A 57 -2.56 58.35 -5.49
CA GLU A 57 -2.18 57.54 -4.34
C GLU A 57 -3.44 56.80 -3.83
N SER A 58 -3.52 55.50 -4.11
CA SER A 58 -4.48 54.62 -3.46
C SER A 58 -3.72 53.62 -2.62
N GLU A 59 -3.88 53.84 -1.32
CA GLU A 59 -3.39 53.10 -0.18
C GLU A 59 -3.56 51.58 -0.34
N GLU A 60 -2.61 50.85 0.25
CA GLU A 60 -2.73 49.44 0.59
C GLU A 60 -4.03 49.19 1.40
N GLU A 61 -5.09 48.81 0.71
CA GLU A 61 -6.13 47.97 1.31
C GLU A 61 -5.70 46.52 1.13
N GLU A 62 -5.45 45.82 2.24
CA GLU A 62 -5.46 44.36 2.31
C GLU A 62 -6.86 43.87 1.91
N ASP A 63 -7.07 43.78 0.60
CA ASP A 63 -8.26 43.22 0.00
C ASP A 63 -8.21 41.71 0.22
N THR A 64 -8.95 41.24 1.21
CA THR A 64 -9.15 39.82 1.55
C THR A 64 -10.07 39.11 0.54
N THR A 65 -10.04 39.53 -0.72
CA THR A 65 -10.76 38.90 -1.83
C THR A 65 -9.77 38.14 -2.73
N PRO A 66 -10.09 36.88 -3.10
CA PRO A 66 -9.17 36.07 -3.90
C PRO A 66 -8.98 36.69 -5.28
N LYS A 67 -7.76 37.12 -5.60
CA LYS A 67 -7.38 37.62 -6.92
C LYS A 67 -7.55 36.49 -7.95
N THR A 68 -8.40 36.73 -8.94
CA THR A 68 -8.59 35.82 -10.09
C THR A 68 -7.91 36.39 -11.32
N TYR A 69 -7.21 35.53 -12.05
CA TYR A 69 -6.43 35.86 -13.24
C TYR A 69 -7.00 35.13 -14.46
N ARG A 70 -7.26 35.86 -15.53
CA ARG A 70 -7.66 35.28 -16.83
C ARG A 70 -6.43 34.86 -17.60
N LEU A 71 -6.24 33.56 -17.81
CA LEU A 71 -5.16 33.03 -18.63
C LEU A 71 -5.71 32.22 -19.81
N LYS A 72 -5.00 32.33 -20.93
CA LYS A 72 -5.19 31.49 -22.11
C LYS A 72 -4.34 30.25 -21.95
N THR A 73 -4.98 29.10 -21.72
CA THR A 73 -4.30 27.81 -21.64
C THR A 73 -4.63 26.97 -22.88
N LYS A 74 -3.69 26.12 -23.28
CA LYS A 74 -3.88 25.20 -24.41
C LYS A 74 -4.22 23.82 -23.87
N GLU A 75 -5.50 23.48 -23.87
CA GLU A 75 -5.98 22.14 -23.55
C GLU A 75 -6.30 21.40 -24.85
N ASN A 76 -5.68 20.23 -25.09
CA ASN A 76 -5.93 19.41 -26.29
C ASN A 76 -5.82 20.17 -27.64
N HIS A 77 -4.91 21.14 -27.73
CA HIS A 77 -4.70 22.04 -28.88
C HIS A 77 -5.80 23.08 -29.13
N GLN A 78 -6.71 23.29 -28.18
CA GLN A 78 -7.67 24.40 -28.21
C GLN A 78 -7.28 25.45 -27.18
N GLU A 79 -7.35 26.72 -27.57
CA GLU A 79 -7.12 27.84 -26.67
C GLU A 79 -8.40 28.07 -25.86
N VAL A 80 -8.31 27.83 -24.56
CA VAL A 80 -9.40 28.06 -23.61
C VAL A 80 -8.98 29.23 -22.72
N GLU A 81 -9.84 30.23 -22.65
CA GLU A 81 -9.72 31.31 -21.67
C GLU A 81 -10.40 30.84 -20.39
N ALA A 82 -9.61 30.71 -19.32
CA ALA A 82 -10.10 30.31 -18.00
C ALA A 82 -9.66 31.32 -16.94
N GLU A 83 -10.54 31.55 -15.98
CA GLU A 83 -10.26 32.32 -14.77
C GLU A 83 -9.69 31.38 -13.71
N TYR A 84 -8.50 31.68 -13.23
CA TYR A 84 -7.80 30.91 -12.20
C TYR A 84 -7.57 31.78 -10.97
N SER A 85 -7.79 31.22 -9.79
CA SER A 85 -7.33 31.82 -8.52
C SER A 85 -5.81 31.71 -8.37
N GLU A 86 -5.21 32.52 -7.49
CA GLU A 86 -3.77 32.47 -7.21
C GLU A 86 -3.28 31.07 -6.78
N GLU A 87 -4.05 30.36 -5.95
CA GLU A 87 -3.73 28.98 -5.53
C GLU A 87 -3.73 28.00 -6.71
N GLU A 88 -4.68 28.14 -7.64
CA GLU A 88 -4.76 27.31 -8.85
C GLU A 88 -3.58 27.59 -9.78
N LEU A 89 -3.12 28.84 -9.87
CA LEU A 89 -1.92 29.19 -10.64
C LEU A 89 -0.66 28.57 -10.06
N VAL A 90 -0.47 28.66 -8.75
CA VAL A 90 0.69 28.03 -8.09
C VAL A 90 0.66 26.53 -8.32
N SER A 91 -0.51 25.90 -8.20
CA SER A 91 -0.68 24.46 -8.50
C SER A 91 -0.37 24.13 -9.95
N LEU A 92 -0.82 24.94 -10.91
CA LEU A 92 -0.59 24.74 -12.33
C LEU A 92 0.89 24.94 -12.71
N VAL A 93 1.55 25.94 -12.14
CA VAL A 93 2.99 26.17 -12.33
C VAL A 93 3.79 25.00 -11.75
N GLN A 94 3.44 24.53 -10.55
CA GLN A 94 4.09 23.37 -9.94
C GLN A 94 3.91 22.12 -10.83
N LYS A 95 2.68 21.86 -11.29
CA LYS A 95 2.38 20.77 -12.23
C LYS A 95 3.10 20.93 -13.57
N GLY A 96 3.26 22.15 -14.08
CA GLY A 96 3.99 22.43 -15.31
C GLY A 96 5.48 22.12 -15.17
N LYS A 97 6.09 22.51 -14.05
CA LYS A 97 7.48 22.14 -13.71
C LYS A 97 7.63 20.62 -13.55
N ASP A 98 6.71 19.98 -12.85
CA ASP A 98 6.72 18.52 -12.71
C ASP A 98 6.51 17.81 -14.05
N TYR A 99 5.65 18.33 -14.92
CA TYR A 99 5.43 17.79 -16.25
C TYR A 99 6.69 17.86 -17.12
N GLU A 100 7.39 19.00 -17.13
CA GLU A 100 8.64 19.11 -17.89
C GLU A 100 9.73 18.20 -17.32
N ARG A 101 9.84 18.08 -15.99
CA ARG A 101 10.75 17.13 -15.34
C ARG A 101 10.44 15.68 -15.73
N VAL A 102 9.18 15.27 -15.65
CA VAL A 102 8.75 13.91 -16.03
C VAL A 102 8.97 13.67 -17.51
N LYS A 103 8.66 14.63 -18.37
CA LYS A 103 8.87 14.54 -19.81
C LYS A 103 10.35 14.44 -20.17
N GLN A 104 11.22 15.20 -19.52
CA GLN A 104 12.67 15.10 -19.65
C GLN A 104 13.14 13.70 -19.22
N GLN A 105 12.75 13.24 -18.03
CA GLN A 105 13.07 11.89 -17.55
C GLN A 105 12.60 10.80 -18.51
N VAL A 106 11.38 10.90 -19.04
CA VAL A 106 10.85 9.94 -20.01
C VAL A 106 11.65 9.96 -21.32
N ASN A 107 12.07 11.12 -21.78
CA ASN A 107 12.93 11.21 -22.97
C ASN A 107 14.32 10.63 -22.69
N ASP A 108 14.89 10.88 -21.51
CA ASP A 108 16.17 10.32 -21.09
C ASP A 108 16.10 8.80 -21.02
N TYR A 109 15.04 8.24 -20.42
CA TYR A 109 14.81 6.80 -20.38
C TYR A 109 14.62 6.21 -21.78
N LYS A 110 13.82 6.85 -22.64
CA LYS A 110 13.61 6.38 -24.03
C LYS A 110 14.89 6.34 -24.84
N ASN A 111 15.81 7.27 -24.57
CA ASN A 111 17.08 7.38 -25.26
C ASN A 111 18.23 6.68 -24.50
N ASP A 112 17.95 5.95 -23.42
CA ASP A 112 18.97 5.26 -22.64
C ASP A 112 19.70 4.23 -23.55
N PRO A 113 21.03 4.36 -23.74
CA PRO A 113 21.83 3.41 -24.50
C PRO A 113 21.68 1.97 -24.01
N ARG A 114 21.42 1.76 -22.71
CA ARG A 114 21.24 0.43 -22.11
C ARG A 114 20.00 -0.27 -22.63
N LEU A 115 18.88 0.44 -22.76
CA LEU A 115 17.64 -0.11 -23.31
C LEU A 115 17.78 -0.43 -24.80
N THR A 116 18.49 0.42 -25.53
CA THR A 116 18.80 0.18 -26.96
C THR A 116 19.69 -1.06 -27.13
N PHE A 117 20.68 -1.24 -26.26
CA PHE A 117 21.55 -2.43 -26.26
C PHE A 117 20.77 -3.72 -25.99
N ILE A 118 19.91 -3.74 -24.97
CA ILE A 118 19.06 -4.90 -24.67
C ILE A 118 18.09 -5.16 -25.83
N GLY A 119 17.52 -4.12 -26.42
CA GLY A 119 16.70 -4.21 -27.62
C GLY A 119 17.41 -4.91 -28.78
N ARG A 120 18.70 -4.60 -28.99
CA ARG A 120 19.51 -5.27 -30.02
C ARG A 120 19.71 -6.75 -29.71
N LEU A 121 20.08 -7.11 -28.48
CA LEU A 121 20.25 -8.51 -28.06
C LEU A 121 18.96 -9.32 -28.19
N ALA A 122 17.82 -8.72 -27.81
CA ALA A 122 16.52 -9.35 -27.97
C ALA A 122 16.19 -9.60 -29.45
N ASN A 123 16.44 -8.61 -30.30
CA ASN A 123 16.24 -8.74 -31.75
C ASN A 123 17.16 -9.79 -32.38
N GLU A 124 18.42 -9.92 -31.94
CA GLU A 124 19.34 -10.97 -32.39
C GLU A 124 18.79 -12.37 -32.10
N GLN A 125 18.09 -12.54 -30.98
CA GLN A 125 17.42 -13.79 -30.60
C GLN A 125 15.99 -13.93 -31.15
N ASN A 126 15.51 -12.97 -31.96
CA ASN A 126 14.12 -12.90 -32.44
C ASN A 126 13.07 -12.91 -31.31
N MET A 127 13.39 -12.29 -30.17
CA MET A 127 12.52 -12.18 -29.00
C MET A 127 12.19 -10.70 -28.72
N THR A 128 11.11 -10.42 -27.98
CA THR A 128 10.90 -9.07 -27.43
C THR A 128 11.84 -8.80 -26.27
N VAL A 129 12.09 -7.53 -25.93
CA VAL A 129 12.95 -7.14 -24.78
C VAL A 129 12.51 -7.84 -23.49
N GLU A 130 11.20 -7.82 -23.22
CA GLU A 130 10.60 -8.48 -22.05
C GLU A 130 10.86 -9.99 -22.06
N GLN A 131 10.71 -10.64 -23.22
CA GLN A 131 10.97 -12.07 -23.36
C GLN A 131 12.45 -12.40 -23.20
N TYR A 132 13.34 -11.56 -23.73
CA TYR A 132 14.78 -11.72 -23.61
C TYR A 132 15.24 -11.62 -22.15
N ILE A 133 14.74 -10.63 -21.41
CA ILE A 133 15.06 -10.48 -19.97
C ILE A 133 14.63 -11.73 -19.21
N ARG A 134 13.39 -12.20 -19.41
CA ARG A 134 12.89 -13.43 -18.75
C ARG A 134 13.69 -14.68 -19.13
N TRP A 135 14.04 -14.82 -20.41
CA TRP A 135 14.85 -15.93 -20.89
C TRP A 135 16.24 -15.89 -20.26
N HIS A 136 16.89 -14.71 -20.23
CA HIS A 136 18.19 -14.53 -19.61
C HIS A 136 18.15 -14.86 -18.12
N ASP A 137 17.14 -14.39 -17.38
CA ASP A 137 16.95 -14.71 -15.96
C ASP A 137 16.77 -16.22 -15.73
N ASP A 138 16.05 -16.91 -16.61
CA ASP A 138 15.88 -18.37 -16.55
C ASP A 138 17.19 -19.11 -16.83
N GLN A 139 18.02 -18.62 -17.76
CA GLN A 139 19.37 -19.16 -17.96
C GLN A 139 20.25 -18.97 -16.73
N GLN A 140 20.24 -17.77 -16.13
CA GLN A 140 20.99 -17.50 -14.89
C GLN A 140 20.53 -18.41 -13.75
N TYR A 141 19.21 -18.62 -13.61
CA TYR A 141 18.66 -19.55 -12.63
C TYR A 141 19.19 -20.97 -12.83
N LYS A 142 19.16 -21.48 -14.07
CA LYS A 142 19.64 -22.83 -14.39
C LYS A 142 21.13 -22.99 -14.11
N ASN A 143 21.94 -22.02 -14.51
CA ASN A 143 23.38 -22.05 -14.30
C ASN A 143 23.73 -22.06 -12.80
N GLN A 144 23.07 -21.21 -12.00
CA GLN A 144 23.28 -21.17 -10.55
C GLN A 144 22.80 -22.44 -9.86
N LEU A 145 21.70 -23.03 -10.34
CA LEU A 145 21.21 -24.29 -9.81
C LEU A 145 22.21 -25.43 -10.11
N GLU A 146 22.71 -25.51 -11.35
CA GLU A 146 23.70 -26.50 -11.77
C GLU A 146 25.01 -26.35 -10.98
N GLU A 147 25.51 -25.14 -10.78
CA GLU A 147 26.70 -24.87 -9.96
C GLU A 147 26.56 -25.39 -8.51
N LEU A 148 25.39 -25.20 -7.89
CA LEU A 148 25.12 -25.70 -6.54
C LEU A 148 24.99 -27.22 -6.49
N LEU A 149 24.37 -27.82 -7.51
CA LEU A 149 24.26 -29.27 -7.63
C LEU A 149 25.64 -29.91 -7.81
N ASP A 150 26.50 -29.33 -8.64
CA ASP A 150 27.89 -29.76 -8.85
C ASP A 150 28.74 -29.59 -7.58
N ALA A 151 28.46 -28.57 -6.79
CA ALA A 151 29.06 -28.37 -5.46
C ALA A 151 28.54 -29.38 -4.39
N GLY A 152 27.62 -30.28 -4.76
CA GLY A 152 27.08 -31.32 -3.88
C GLY A 152 25.98 -30.84 -2.94
N VAL A 153 25.37 -29.68 -3.21
CA VAL A 153 24.21 -29.19 -2.45
C VAL A 153 22.97 -30.01 -2.83
N PRO A 154 22.16 -30.48 -1.87
CA PRO A 154 20.90 -31.16 -2.18
C PRO A 154 19.97 -30.27 -3.01
N GLU A 155 19.29 -30.86 -3.99
CA GLU A 155 18.45 -30.14 -4.98
C GLU A 155 17.40 -29.23 -4.33
N ASP A 156 16.75 -29.68 -3.27
CA ASP A 156 15.73 -28.90 -2.56
C ASP A 156 16.31 -27.62 -1.94
N VAL A 157 17.50 -27.72 -1.36
CA VAL A 157 18.21 -26.57 -0.75
C VAL A 157 18.76 -25.66 -1.83
N ALA A 158 19.29 -26.22 -2.91
CA ALA A 158 19.82 -25.44 -4.03
C ALA A 158 18.72 -24.59 -4.68
N LYS A 159 17.53 -25.17 -4.92
CA LYS A 159 16.36 -24.44 -5.41
C LYS A 159 15.94 -23.31 -4.48
N GLU A 160 15.80 -23.59 -3.19
CA GLU A 160 15.43 -22.57 -2.19
C GLU A 160 16.43 -21.41 -2.16
N VAL A 161 17.73 -21.70 -2.22
CA VAL A 161 18.79 -20.68 -2.22
C VAL A 161 18.72 -19.81 -3.46
N VAL A 162 18.57 -20.40 -4.65
CA VAL A 162 18.51 -19.66 -5.91
C VAL A 162 17.21 -18.85 -6.01
N GLU A 163 16.07 -19.42 -5.60
CA GLU A 163 14.78 -18.71 -5.54
C GLU A 163 14.82 -17.54 -4.57
N THR A 164 15.42 -17.73 -3.39
CA THR A 164 15.58 -16.65 -2.41
C THR A 164 16.45 -15.52 -2.97
N ARG A 165 17.54 -15.85 -3.68
CA ARG A 165 18.39 -14.84 -4.34
C ARG A 165 17.64 -14.11 -5.46
N ARG A 166 16.85 -14.83 -6.25
CA ARG A 166 16.01 -14.26 -7.31
C ARG A 166 14.97 -13.29 -6.75
N ASN A 167 14.31 -13.67 -5.67
CA ASN A 167 13.29 -12.84 -5.02
C ASN A 167 13.90 -11.59 -4.36
N LYS A 168 15.11 -11.67 -3.81
CA LYS A 168 15.82 -10.50 -3.26
C LYS A 168 16.25 -9.47 -4.31
N ASN A 169 16.60 -9.95 -5.50
CA ASN A 169 17.08 -9.08 -6.59
C ASN A 169 15.95 -8.57 -7.49
N THR A 170 14.75 -9.13 -7.35
CA THR A 170 13.56 -8.51 -7.91
C THR A 170 13.22 -7.36 -6.97
N PRO A 171 13.27 -6.08 -7.41
CA PRO A 171 12.73 -5.01 -6.60
C PRO A 171 11.28 -5.40 -6.33
N GLU A 172 10.95 -5.70 -5.07
CA GLU A 172 9.55 -5.75 -4.68
C GLU A 172 8.97 -4.42 -5.14
N PRO A 173 7.81 -4.40 -5.83
CA PRO A 173 7.14 -3.14 -6.05
C PRO A 173 7.12 -2.44 -4.70
N GLU A 174 7.44 -1.13 -4.64
CA GLU A 174 7.34 -0.37 -3.40
C GLU A 174 5.88 -0.46 -2.94
N GLN A 175 5.58 -1.51 -2.18
CA GLN A 175 4.26 -1.73 -1.67
C GLN A 175 4.09 -0.63 -0.66
N THR A 176 3.07 0.19 -0.92
CA THR A 176 2.65 1.20 0.03
C THR A 176 2.42 0.50 1.38
N GLN A 177 2.62 1.22 2.49
CA GLN A 177 2.38 0.64 3.82
C GLN A 177 0.97 0.02 3.90
N ASP A 178 0.02 0.62 3.20
CA ASP A 178 -1.37 0.15 3.08
C ASP A 178 -1.47 -1.23 2.38
N GLU A 179 -0.69 -1.46 1.32
CA GLU A 179 -0.65 -2.75 0.62
C GLU A 179 -0.04 -3.85 1.49
N LYS A 180 1.02 -3.52 2.24
CA LYS A 180 1.64 -4.46 3.19
C LYS A 180 0.66 -4.82 4.31
N ASP A 181 0.02 -3.83 4.91
CA ASP A 181 -0.97 -4.01 5.96
C ASP A 181 -2.17 -4.85 5.47
N LEU A 182 -2.60 -4.64 4.23
CA LEU A 182 -3.66 -5.42 3.59
C LEU A 182 -3.22 -6.87 3.36
N GLN A 183 -2.04 -7.11 2.80
CA GLN A 183 -1.53 -8.47 2.58
C GLN A 183 -1.36 -9.24 3.90
N GLU A 184 -0.85 -8.57 4.93
CA GLU A 184 -0.76 -9.15 6.27
C GLU A 184 -2.13 -9.52 6.84
N PHE A 185 -3.12 -8.65 6.66
CA PHE A 185 -4.50 -8.92 7.05
C PHE A 185 -5.08 -10.12 6.28
N LEU A 186 -4.96 -10.17 4.95
CA LEU A 186 -5.51 -11.26 4.13
C LEU A 186 -4.87 -12.61 4.49
N THR A 187 -3.57 -12.61 4.73
CA THR A 187 -2.83 -13.79 5.20
C THR A 187 -3.35 -14.26 6.56
N TYR A 188 -3.53 -13.32 7.50
CA TYR A 188 -4.06 -13.61 8.83
C TYR A 188 -5.52 -14.08 8.79
N TYR A 189 -6.37 -13.43 8.00
CA TYR A 189 -7.78 -13.80 7.82
C TYR A 189 -7.91 -15.23 7.31
N THR A 190 -7.14 -15.58 6.28
CA THR A 190 -7.12 -16.93 5.71
C THR A 190 -6.71 -17.97 6.74
N LYS A 191 -5.71 -17.66 7.57
CA LYS A 191 -5.24 -18.53 8.66
C LYS A 191 -6.30 -18.76 9.75
N VAL A 192 -7.07 -17.73 10.12
CA VAL A 192 -8.06 -17.82 11.19
C VAL A 192 -9.38 -18.41 10.72
N ASN A 193 -9.80 -18.08 9.50
CA ASN A 193 -11.12 -18.45 8.97
C ASN A 193 -11.09 -19.64 8.00
N GLY A 194 -9.90 -20.10 7.58
CA GLY A 194 -9.73 -21.23 6.66
C GLY A 194 -10.23 -20.95 5.24
N ARG A 195 -10.49 -19.68 4.91
CA ARG A 195 -10.94 -19.21 3.60
C ARG A 195 -10.43 -17.80 3.33
N GLU A 196 -10.32 -17.45 2.07
CA GLU A 196 -9.95 -16.11 1.63
C GLU A 196 -11.06 -15.10 1.92
N PHE A 197 -10.67 -13.83 2.07
CA PHE A 197 -11.61 -12.72 2.22
C PHE A 197 -12.26 -12.43 0.86
N GLY A 198 -13.56 -12.69 0.73
CA GLY A 198 -14.30 -12.53 -0.52
C GLY A 198 -15.07 -11.21 -0.60
N GLU A 199 -15.68 -10.93 -1.75
CA GLU A 199 -16.50 -9.73 -1.97
C GLU A 199 -17.75 -9.66 -1.08
N SER A 200 -18.24 -10.82 -0.60
CA SER A 200 -19.35 -10.87 0.34
C SER A 200 -18.94 -10.60 1.79
N ASP A 201 -17.64 -10.57 2.08
CA ASP A 201 -17.13 -10.35 3.42
C ASP A 201 -17.09 -8.86 3.73
N THR A 202 -17.63 -8.49 4.88
CA THR A 202 -17.66 -7.12 5.35
C THR A 202 -16.86 -7.01 6.64
N LEU A 203 -16.04 -5.96 6.73
CA LEU A 203 -15.28 -5.69 7.94
C LEU A 203 -16.24 -5.20 9.04
N PRO A 204 -16.08 -5.68 10.29
CA PRO A 204 -16.85 -5.17 11.42
C PRO A 204 -16.64 -3.66 11.60
N ALA A 205 -17.68 -2.94 12.01
CA ALA A 205 -17.64 -1.48 12.14
C ALA A 205 -16.52 -0.99 13.08
N ASP A 206 -16.21 -1.76 14.13
CA ASP A 206 -15.17 -1.41 15.10
C ASP A 206 -13.77 -1.56 14.50
N VAL A 207 -13.58 -2.53 13.59
CA VAL A 207 -12.34 -2.70 12.83
C VAL A 207 -12.12 -1.52 11.89
N VAL A 208 -13.17 -1.08 11.19
CA VAL A 208 -13.09 0.08 10.29
C VAL A 208 -12.71 1.35 11.05
N LYS A 209 -13.31 1.58 12.23
CA LYS A 209 -12.96 2.74 13.07
C LYS A 209 -11.51 2.69 13.56
N ALA A 210 -11.04 1.52 13.99
CA ALA A 210 -9.66 1.37 14.46
C ALA A 210 -8.64 1.60 13.34
N VAL A 211 -8.96 1.23 12.10
CA VAL A 211 -8.13 1.55 10.93
C VAL A 211 -8.14 3.05 10.64
N GLN A 212 -9.31 3.69 10.71
CA GLN A 212 -9.41 5.15 10.55
C GLN A 212 -8.63 5.92 11.63
N SER A 213 -8.43 5.34 12.81
CA SER A 213 -7.59 5.93 13.86
C SER A 213 -6.10 5.59 13.73
N GLY A 214 -5.67 4.95 12.64
CA GLY A 214 -4.27 4.63 12.36
C GLY A 214 -3.79 3.26 12.88
N THR A 215 -4.70 2.36 13.29
CA THR A 215 -4.33 1.00 13.71
C THR A 215 -4.24 0.08 12.49
N PRO A 216 -3.18 -0.72 12.33
CA PRO A 216 -3.07 -1.67 11.22
C PRO A 216 -4.26 -2.63 11.17
N LEU A 217 -4.79 -2.89 9.97
CA LEU A 217 -6.02 -3.66 9.75
C LEU A 217 -6.02 -5.04 10.41
N LYS A 218 -4.87 -5.74 10.36
CA LYS A 218 -4.66 -7.03 11.01
C LYS A 218 -4.85 -6.96 12.53
N ILE A 219 -4.32 -5.91 13.17
CA ILE A 219 -4.39 -5.73 14.62
C ILE A 219 -5.81 -5.42 15.04
N ALA A 220 -6.46 -4.48 14.34
CA ALA A 220 -7.86 -4.13 14.57
C ALA A 220 -8.79 -5.36 14.48
N TYR A 221 -8.60 -6.21 13.46
CA TYR A 221 -9.37 -7.44 13.32
C TYR A 221 -9.06 -8.48 14.41
N MET A 222 -7.81 -8.60 14.82
CA MET A 222 -7.40 -9.48 15.92
C MET A 222 -8.07 -9.06 17.24
N GLU A 223 -8.08 -7.76 17.55
CA GLU A 223 -8.74 -7.22 18.74
C GLU A 223 -10.24 -7.51 18.74
N HIS A 224 -10.92 -7.28 17.60
CA HIS A 224 -12.33 -7.62 17.46
C HIS A 224 -12.61 -9.11 17.73
N LEU A 225 -11.75 -10.01 17.22
CA LEU A 225 -11.90 -11.45 17.49
C LEU A 225 -11.68 -11.81 18.97
N ILE A 226 -10.76 -11.11 19.64
CA ILE A 226 -10.54 -11.28 21.09
C ILE A 226 -11.78 -10.81 21.85
N GLU A 227 -12.28 -9.61 21.54
CA GLU A 227 -13.45 -9.05 22.19
C GLU A 227 -14.69 -9.93 21.99
N GLN A 228 -14.91 -10.43 20.78
CA GLN A 228 -16.01 -11.35 20.48
C GLN A 228 -15.93 -12.63 21.35
N LYS A 229 -14.73 -13.19 21.53
CA LYS A 229 -14.53 -14.36 22.40
C LYS A 229 -14.78 -14.04 23.87
N GLU A 230 -14.37 -12.87 24.34
CA GLU A 230 -14.60 -12.43 25.72
C GLU A 230 -16.08 -12.17 26.02
N GLN A 231 -16.79 -11.54 25.07
CA GLN A 231 -18.23 -11.33 25.14
C GLN A 231 -18.96 -12.68 25.22
N ALA A 232 -18.65 -13.62 24.31
CA ALA A 232 -19.23 -14.96 24.32
C ALA A 232 -18.97 -15.70 25.65
N LYS A 233 -17.75 -15.63 26.18
CA LYS A 233 -17.40 -16.25 27.48
C LYS A 233 -18.18 -15.62 28.63
N THR A 234 -18.37 -14.31 28.61
CA THR A 234 -19.12 -13.58 29.64
C THR A 234 -20.59 -13.92 29.61
N GLU A 235 -21.18 -14.04 28.42
CA GLU A 235 -22.56 -14.48 28.24
C GLU A 235 -22.78 -15.91 28.71
N GLN A 236 -21.86 -16.82 28.37
CA GLN A 236 -21.93 -18.21 28.86
C GLN A 236 -21.88 -18.28 30.39
N LYS A 237 -21.00 -17.50 31.04
CA LYS A 237 -20.96 -17.41 32.51
C LYS A 237 -22.28 -16.89 33.07
N LYS A 238 -22.83 -15.81 32.52
CA LYS A 238 -24.14 -15.26 32.94
C LYS A 238 -25.27 -16.27 32.77
N GLN A 239 -25.25 -17.08 31.70
CA GLN A 239 -26.23 -18.13 31.48
C GLN A 239 -26.07 -19.27 32.48
N ALA A 240 -24.85 -19.71 32.76
CA ALA A 240 -24.55 -20.73 33.77
C ALA A 240 -25.01 -20.31 35.16
N GLU A 241 -24.69 -19.08 35.60
CA GLU A 241 -25.15 -18.54 36.89
C GLU A 241 -26.69 -18.47 36.98
N LYS A 242 -27.36 -18.08 35.88
CA LYS A 242 -28.83 -18.08 35.84
C LYS A 242 -29.41 -19.49 35.96
N GLN A 243 -28.75 -20.49 35.39
CA GLN A 243 -29.17 -21.89 35.51
C GLN A 243 -28.94 -22.42 36.93
N GLU A 244 -27.79 -22.12 37.53
CA GLU A 244 -27.45 -22.50 38.91
C GLU A 244 -28.45 -21.90 39.90
N LYS A 245 -28.74 -20.60 39.80
CA LYS A 245 -29.78 -19.94 40.63
C LYS A 245 -31.16 -20.57 40.46
N LYS A 246 -31.53 -20.98 39.24
CA LYS A 246 -32.79 -21.71 39.00
C LYS A 246 -32.78 -23.11 39.63
N GLN A 247 -31.65 -23.82 39.60
CA GLN A 247 -31.51 -25.13 40.23
C GLN A 247 -31.57 -25.01 41.76
N GLU A 248 -30.83 -24.09 42.36
CA GLU A 248 -30.90 -23.82 43.80
C GLU A 248 -32.32 -23.47 44.25
N HIS A 249 -33.03 -22.63 43.49
CA HIS A 249 -34.42 -22.30 43.82
C HIS A 249 -35.32 -23.53 43.78
N LYS A 250 -35.16 -24.40 42.77
CA LYS A 250 -35.91 -25.68 42.70
C LYS A 250 -35.59 -26.60 43.89
N GLU A 251 -34.33 -26.68 44.31
CA GLU A 251 -33.93 -27.49 45.47
C GLU A 251 -34.47 -26.92 46.79
N LYS A 252 -34.38 -25.60 46.99
CA LYS A 252 -34.96 -24.91 48.14
C LYS A 252 -36.47 -25.08 48.22
N VAL A 253 -37.19 -25.05 47.10
CA VAL A 253 -38.64 -25.33 47.05
C VAL A 253 -38.93 -26.79 47.41
N LYS A 254 -38.15 -27.76 46.90
CA LYS A 254 -38.31 -29.18 47.26
C LYS A 254 -38.08 -29.43 48.75
N GLN A 255 -37.09 -28.78 49.38
CA GLN A 255 -36.80 -28.95 50.80
C GLN A 255 -37.85 -28.28 51.71
N LYS A 256 -38.48 -27.18 51.26
CA LYS A 256 -39.52 -26.48 52.03
C LYS A 256 -40.92 -27.08 51.89
N ALA A 257 -41.14 -28.03 50.98
CA ALA A 257 -42.43 -28.69 50.81
C ALA A 257 -42.38 -30.15 51.28
N PRO A 258 -42.70 -30.47 52.55
CA PRO A 258 -43.03 -31.83 52.93
C PRO A 258 -44.44 -32.12 52.39
N VAL A 259 -44.55 -32.62 51.17
CA VAL A 259 -45.82 -33.22 50.70
C VAL A 259 -45.96 -34.59 51.38
N LYS A 260 -46.28 -34.56 52.67
CA LYS A 260 -46.74 -35.72 53.43
C LYS A 260 -48.12 -36.05 52.86
N GLY A 261 -48.19 -37.16 52.13
CA GLY A 261 -49.34 -37.53 51.32
C GLY A 261 -50.67 -37.41 52.07
N VAL A 262 -51.60 -36.66 51.48
CA VAL A 262 -53.03 -36.80 51.76
C VAL A 262 -53.61 -37.66 50.65
N GLY A 263 -53.27 -38.94 50.69
CA GLY A 263 -53.87 -40.00 49.88
C GLY A 263 -54.80 -40.84 50.74
N LYS A 264 -56.04 -40.38 50.91
CA LYS A 264 -57.27 -41.17 51.15
C LYS A 264 -58.36 -40.20 51.59
N ASN A 265 -59.25 -39.86 50.66
CA ASN A 265 -60.69 -39.67 50.82
C ASN A 265 -61.27 -39.11 49.51
N GLY A 266 -61.16 -39.91 48.44
CA GLY A 266 -61.93 -39.68 47.22
C GLY A 266 -63.30 -40.33 47.37
N ASN A 267 -64.20 -39.71 48.13
CA ASN A 267 -65.62 -39.99 48.05
C ASN A 267 -66.38 -38.66 47.93
N GLY A 268 -67.08 -38.46 46.81
CA GLY A 268 -68.15 -37.48 46.69
C GLY A 268 -67.86 -36.20 45.90
N LYS A 269 -68.49 -36.13 44.71
CA LYS A 269 -69.01 -34.93 44.04
C LYS A 269 -68.03 -33.82 43.64
N SER A 270 -67.82 -33.72 42.33
CA SER A 270 -67.53 -32.48 41.61
C SER A 270 -68.58 -31.39 41.93
N PRO A 271 -68.20 -30.19 42.42
CA PRO A 271 -69.05 -29.02 42.34
C PRO A 271 -69.04 -28.46 40.92
N LYS A 272 -70.19 -27.89 40.55
CA LYS A 272 -70.58 -27.44 39.22
C LYS A 272 -69.74 -26.24 38.77
N LYS A 273 -69.61 -26.08 37.45
CA LYS A 273 -69.15 -24.85 36.81
C LYS A 273 -70.03 -23.68 37.29
N ASP A 274 -69.44 -22.70 37.96
CA ASP A 274 -70.09 -21.42 38.23
C ASP A 274 -70.09 -20.60 36.94
N ALA A 275 -71.26 -20.46 36.34
CA ALA A 275 -71.53 -19.64 35.15
C ALA A 275 -71.59 -18.13 35.47
N LEU A 276 -70.78 -17.66 36.43
CA LEU A 276 -70.79 -16.26 36.88
C LEU A 276 -69.73 -15.38 36.17
N PHE A 277 -68.79 -15.98 35.44
CA PHE A 277 -67.67 -15.26 34.81
C PHE A 277 -67.62 -15.33 33.28
N ASP A 278 -68.61 -15.97 32.63
CA ASP A 278 -68.57 -16.24 31.19
C ASP A 278 -69.25 -15.15 30.32
N GLY A 279 -69.35 -13.91 30.82
CA GLY A 279 -70.07 -12.85 30.12
C GLY A 279 -69.64 -11.41 30.44
N LEU A 280 -68.41 -11.18 30.92
CA LEU A 280 -67.95 -9.83 31.30
C LEU A 280 -66.81 -9.27 30.42
N PHE A 281 -66.48 -9.90 29.29
CA PHE A 281 -65.44 -9.42 28.38
C PHE A 281 -65.74 -9.71 26.89
N ASP A 282 -66.97 -9.46 26.44
CA ASP A 282 -67.25 -9.26 25.02
C ASP A 282 -68.06 -7.96 24.85
N GLU A 283 -67.33 -6.85 24.78
CA GLU A 283 -67.60 -5.71 23.88
C GLU A 283 -66.37 -4.80 23.79
#